data_AF-A0A3B9DBU6-F1
#
_entry.id   AF-A0A3B9DBU6-F1
#
_cell.length_a   1.000
_cell.length_b   1.000
_cell.length_c   1.000
_cell.angle_alpha   90.00
_cell.angle_beta   90.00
_cell.angle_gamma   90.00
#
_symmetry.space_group_name_H-M   'P 1'
#
loop_
_entity.id
_entity.type
_entity.pdbx_description
1 polymer ?
#
loop_
_entity_poly.entity_id
_entity_poly.type
_entity_poly.pdbx_seq_one_letter_code
_entity_poly.pdbx_strand_id
1 'polypeptide(L)' 'MDFSYTEEQQMLQESVQKFVQKNYEFATRAKIIASENGYSNENWELFAELGWLTVP' A
#
# COMPACT_ATOMS: atom_id res chain seq x y z
N MET A 1 13.80 -13.88 -22.28
CA MET A 1 13.64 -12.62 -21.53
C MET A 1 13.09 -13.02 -20.18
N ASP A 2 13.75 -12.65 -19.09
CA ASP A 2 13.26 -12.95 -17.75
C ASP A 2 12.20 -11.90 -17.36
N PHE A 3 11.04 -12.38 -16.92
CA PHE A 3 9.89 -11.56 -16.52
C PHE A 3 9.65 -11.63 -15.01
N SER A 4 10.58 -12.23 -14.27
CA SER A 4 10.51 -12.32 -12.82
C SER A 4 10.73 -10.93 -12.21
N TYR A 5 10.05 -10.66 -11.10
CA TYR A 5 10.30 -9.46 -10.31
C TYR A 5 11.73 -9.47 -9.76
N THR A 6 12.33 -8.29 -9.67
CA THR A 6 13.57 -8.11 -8.89
C THR A 6 13.30 -8.42 -7.42
N GLU A 7 14.35 -8.70 -6.65
CA GLU A 7 14.24 -8.95 -5.22
C GLU A 7 13.58 -7.76 -4.49
N GLU A 8 13.93 -6.53 -4.85
CA GLU A 8 13.34 -5.30 -4.30
C GLU A 8 11.82 -5.21 -4.60
N GLN A 9 11.42 -5.56 -5.82
CA GLN A 9 10.00 -5.58 -6.20
C GLN A 9 9.23 -6.67 -5.45
N GLN A 10 9.83 -7.84 -5.21
CA GLN A 10 9.24 -8.90 -4.39
C GLN A 10 9.08 -8.45 -2.94
N MET A 11 10.10 -7.83 -2.35
CA MET A 11 10.03 -7.29 -0.99
C MET A 11 8.94 -6.22 -0.84
N LEU A 12 8.81 -5.31 -1.81
CA LEU A 12 7.73 -4.33 -1.82
C LEU A 12 6.36 -5.03 -1.89
N GLN A 13 6.20 -6.00 -2.79
CA GLN A 13 4.96 -6.75 -2.94
C GLN A 13 4.56 -7.44 -1.62
N GLU A 14 5.50 -8.09 -0.94
CA GLU A 14 5.22 -8.72 0.36
C GLU A 14 4.82 -7.70 1.43
N SER A 15 5.47 -6.54 1.45
CA SER A 15 5.17 -5.48 2.41
C SER A 15 3.76 -4.91 2.20
N VAL A 16 3.40 -4.64 0.94
CA VAL A 16 2.06 -4.20 0.53
C VAL A 16 1.00 -5.24 0.86
N GLN A 17 1.25 -6.52 0.59
CA GLN A 17 0.33 -7.60 0.94
C GLN A 17 0.06 -7.67 2.45
N LYS A 18 1.10 -7.55 3.27
CA LYS A 18 0.97 -7.53 4.74
C LYS A 18 0.14 -6.34 5.22
N PHE A 19 0.35 -5.15 4.64
CA PHE A 19 -0.45 -3.96 4.95
C PHE A 19 -1.93 -4.20 4.59
N VAL A 20 -2.21 -4.69 3.38
CA VAL A 20 -3.60 -4.92 2.94
C VAL A 20 -4.32 -5.90 3.86
N GLN A 21 -3.67 -7.01 4.20
CA GLN A 21 -4.23 -8.05 5.07
C GLN A 21 -4.51 -7.55 6.50
N LYS A 22 -3.68 -6.66 7.04
CA LYS A 22 -3.79 -6.21 8.44
C LYS A 22 -4.59 -4.94 8.62
N ASN A 23 -4.50 -4.02 7.67
CA ASN A 23 -4.91 -2.62 7.84
C ASN A 23 -5.91 -2.16 6.78
N TYR A 24 -6.11 -2.92 5.70
CA TYR A 24 -6.91 -2.49 4.56
C TYR A 24 -8.00 -3.49 4.16
N GLU A 25 -8.72 -4.00 5.16
CA GLU A 25 -9.92 -4.80 4.93
C GLU A 25 -10.99 -4.02 4.15
N PHE A 26 -11.93 -4.76 3.55
CA PHE A 26 -12.98 -4.18 2.71
C PHE A 26 -13.81 -3.11 3.43
N ALA A 27 -14.12 -3.32 4.72
CA ALA A 27 -14.86 -2.35 5.53
C ALA A 27 -14.07 -1.04 5.74
N THR A 28 -12.76 -1.14 5.96
CA THR A 28 -11.86 0.03 6.08
C THR A 28 -11.84 0.81 4.78
N ARG A 29 -11.67 0.12 3.65
CA ARG A 29 -11.73 0.74 2.31
C ARG A 29 -13.06 1.46 2.08
N ALA A 30 -14.19 0.83 2.42
CA ALA A 30 -15.52 1.43 2.26
C ALA A 30 -15.66 2.73 3.05
N LYS A 31 -15.18 2.76 4.30
CA LYS A 31 -15.15 3.97 5.14
C LYS A 31 -14.29 5.08 4.54
N ILE A 32 -13.11 4.74 4.03
CA ILE A 32 -12.20 5.70 3.41
C ILE A 32 -12.83 6.34 2.17
N ILE A 33 -13.45 5.53 1.30
CA ILE A 33 -14.09 6.03 0.08
C ILE A 33 -15.29 6.94 0.40
N ALA A 34 -16.03 6.62 1.46
CA ALA A 34 -17.15 7.44 1.92
C ALA A 34 -16.70 8.73 2.65
N SER A 35 -15.41 8.90 2.94
CA SER A 35 -14.89 10.12 3.55
C SER A 35 -14.87 11.28 2.54
N GLU A 36 -14.84 12.51 3.04
CA GLU A 36 -14.80 13.73 2.22
C GLU A 36 -13.63 13.74 1.23
N ASN A 37 -12.46 13.26 1.66
CA ASN A 37 -11.27 13.21 0.83
C ASN A 37 -11.25 11.99 -0.11
N GLY A 38 -12.00 10.93 0.21
CA GLY A 38 -12.00 9.67 -0.55
C GLY A 38 -10.70 8.84 -0.40
N TYR A 39 -9.75 9.30 0.40
CA TYR A 39 -8.49 8.64 0.75
C TYR A 39 -8.13 8.88 2.22
N SER A 40 -7.24 8.05 2.77
CA SER A 40 -6.74 8.18 4.14
C SER A 40 -5.41 8.92 4.17
N ASN A 41 -5.35 10.10 4.79
CA ASN A 41 -4.10 10.83 5.02
C ASN A 41 -3.08 10.00 5.79
N GLU A 42 -3.52 9.32 6.86
CA GLU A 42 -2.65 8.44 7.66
C GLU A 42 -2.01 7.32 6.84
N ASN A 43 -2.76 6.72 5.91
CA ASN A 43 -2.20 5.68 5.05
C ASN A 43 -1.14 6.27 4.10
N TRP A 44 -1.39 7.46 3.53
CA TRP A 44 -0.43 8.12 2.64
C TRP A 44 0.84 8.56 3.37
N GLU A 45 0.72 9.04 4.61
CA GLU A 45 1.86 9.35 5.48
C GLU A 45 2.67 8.07 5.77
N LEU A 46 2.00 6.97 6.16
CA LEU A 46 2.65 5.68 6.36
C LEU A 46 3.39 5.20 5.10
N PHE A 47 2.79 5.33 3.92
CA PHE A 47 3.44 4.93 2.68
C PHE A 47 4.70 5.78 2.39
N ALA A 48 4.69 7.06 2.75
CA ALA A 48 5.87 7.92 2.65
C ALA A 48 6.96 7.49 3.63
N GLU A 49 6.61 7.18 4.88
CA GLU A 49 7.55 6.67 5.89
C GLU A 49 8.18 5.34 5.50
N LEU A 50 7.40 4.46 4.85
CA LEU A 50 7.87 3.18 4.33
C LEU A 50 8.67 3.31 3.02
N GLY A 51 8.79 4.52 2.45
CA GLY A 51 9.49 4.79 1.19
C GLY A 51 8.77 4.28 -0.06
N TRP A 52 7.49 3.93 0.04
CA TRP A 52 6.73 3.33 -1.08
C TRP A 52 6.39 4.35 -2.18
N LEU A 53 6.47 5.65 -1.88
CA LEU A 53 6.09 6.70 -2.83
C LEU A 53 7.20 7.04 -3.84
N THR A 54 8.39 6.45 -3.69
CA THR A 54 9.55 6.73 -4.53
C THR A 54 10.19 5.45 -5.09
N VAL A 55 9.46 4.34 -5.12
CA VAL A 55 9.99 3.08 -5.66
C VAL A 55 10.04 3.17 -7.19
N PRO A 56 11.17 2.80 -7.83
CA PRO A 56 11.34 2.88 -9.28
C PRO A 56 10.53 1.85 -10.07
#